data_AF-G5ACU6-F1
#
_entry.id   AF-G5ACU6-F1
#
_cell.length_a   1.000
_cell.length_b   1.000
_cell.length_c   1.000
_cell.angle_alpha   90.00
_cell.angle_beta   90.00
_cell.angle_gamma   90.00
#
_symmetry.space_group_name_H-M   'P 1'
#
loop_
_entity.id
_entity.type
_entity.pdbx_description
1 polymer ?
#
loop_
_entity_poly.entity_id
_entity_poly.type
_entity_poly.pdbx_seq_one_letter_code
_entity_poly.pdbx_strand_id
1 'polypeptide(L)'
;DKIVGMNEPRERIMQAIRLSETTPDVPVKPLLLEGPPGTGKSFLATCIAAELQREVVEIKTHDVLSHRLGGTESQVRAYFERAARVKPLPALVVINEFESLCPKLKDSSESWHSTLRQCFLTLFDDTIDPASMLCGVRVVLTTNFVDNVDPA
;
A
#
# COMPACT_ATOMS: atom_id res chain seq x y z
N ASP A 1 8.12 19.63 9.54
CA ASP A 1 7.70 19.82 10.94
C ASP A 1 6.18 19.89 11.20
N LYS A 2 5.33 19.17 10.47
CA LYS A 2 3.86 19.23 10.68
C LYS A 2 3.22 18.00 11.36
N ILE A 3 4.00 16.96 11.70
CA ILE A 3 3.45 15.74 12.32
C ILE A 3 4.04 15.60 13.73
N VAL A 4 3.28 16.02 14.74
CA VAL A 4 3.68 15.89 16.14
C VAL A 4 3.35 14.47 16.62
N GLY A 5 4.32 13.75 17.16
CA GLY A 5 4.11 12.44 17.78
C GLY A 5 4.28 11.20 16.88
N MET A 6 4.53 11.37 15.56
CA MET A 6 4.78 10.23 14.65
C MET A 6 6.22 10.16 14.13
N ASN A 7 7.17 10.80 14.81
CA ASN A 7 8.56 10.86 14.36
C ASN A 7 9.20 9.46 14.28
N GLU A 8 8.99 8.61 15.29
CA GLU A 8 9.57 7.26 15.30
C GLU A 8 8.96 6.35 14.21
N PRO A 9 7.62 6.22 14.05
CA PRO A 9 7.04 5.50 12.92
C PRO A 9 7.51 6.02 11.57
N ARG A 10 7.57 7.35 11.40
CA ARG A 10 8.06 8.00 10.17
C ARG A 10 9.48 7.57 9.85
N GLU A 11 10.41 7.68 10.79
CA GLU A 11 11.82 7.31 10.58
C GLU A 11 11.97 5.83 10.22
N ARG A 12 11.23 4.94 10.89
CA ARG A 12 11.27 3.49 10.58
C ARG A 12 10.81 3.18 9.16
N ILE A 13 9.74 3.83 8.71
CA ILE A 13 9.25 3.70 7.32
C ILE A 13 10.26 4.25 6.32
N MET A 14 10.78 5.44 6.57
CA MET A 14 11.79 6.08 5.71
C MET A 14 13.02 5.21 5.58
N GLN A 15 13.49 4.64 6.69
CA GLN A 15 14.63 3.73 6.70
C GLN A 15 14.32 2.44 5.91
N ALA A 16 13.15 1.83 6.09
CA ALA A 16 12.76 0.63 5.35
C ALA A 16 12.76 0.88 3.84
N ILE A 17 12.16 1.98 3.38
CA ILE A 17 12.11 2.30 1.95
C ILE A 17 13.52 2.61 1.41
N ARG A 18 14.33 3.40 2.12
CA ARG A 18 15.71 3.70 1.69
C ARG A 18 16.60 2.47 1.62
N LEU A 19 16.50 1.57 2.59
CA LEU A 19 17.27 0.31 2.58
C LEU A 19 16.99 -0.48 1.31
N SER A 20 15.73 -0.58 0.90
CA SER A 20 15.32 -1.28 -0.33
C SER A 20 15.87 -0.67 -1.62
N GLU A 21 16.27 0.61 -1.60
CA GLU A 21 16.87 1.28 -2.76
C GLU A 21 18.37 1.01 -2.81
N THR A 22 19.02 0.86 -1.64
CA THR A 22 20.46 0.60 -1.53
C THR A 22 20.82 -0.89 -1.59
N THR A 23 19.92 -1.77 -1.20
CA THR A 23 20.11 -3.23 -1.17
C THR A 23 18.94 -3.90 -1.92
N PRO A 24 19.07 -4.11 -3.23
CA PRO A 24 17.99 -4.67 -4.07
C PRO A 24 17.53 -6.07 -3.63
N ASP A 25 18.40 -6.83 -2.96
CA ASP A 25 18.12 -8.19 -2.50
C ASP A 25 17.27 -8.23 -1.21
N VAL A 26 16.98 -7.08 -0.59
CA VAL A 26 16.13 -7.00 0.60
C VAL A 26 14.70 -6.66 0.17
N PRO A 27 13.78 -7.65 0.16
CA PRO A 27 12.39 -7.39 -0.20
C PRO A 27 11.74 -6.50 0.86
N VAL A 28 11.17 -5.38 0.44
CA VAL A 28 10.36 -4.54 1.32
C VAL A 28 8.89 -4.85 1.10
N LYS A 29 8.34 -5.54 2.09
CA LYS A 29 6.90 -5.79 2.20
C LYS A 29 6.13 -4.47 2.27
N PRO A 30 4.83 -4.47 1.89
CA PRO A 30 3.95 -3.34 2.13
C PRO A 30 3.99 -2.89 3.60
N LEU A 31 4.01 -1.58 3.81
CA LEU A 31 4.03 -0.98 5.14
C LEU A 31 2.61 -0.71 5.59
N LEU A 32 2.22 -1.20 6.76
CA LEU A 32 0.89 -0.96 7.33
C LEU A 32 0.95 0.15 8.38
N LEU A 33 0.12 1.18 8.20
CA LEU A 33 -0.15 2.23 9.18
C LEU A 33 -1.48 1.96 9.84
N GLU A 34 -1.46 1.65 11.12
CA GLU A 34 -2.62 1.31 11.92
C GLU A 34 -2.80 2.35 13.03
N GLY A 35 -4.05 2.68 13.34
CA GLY A 35 -4.37 3.64 14.40
C GLY A 35 -5.80 4.15 14.30
N PRO A 36 -6.32 4.87 15.30
CA PRO A 36 -7.66 5.45 15.23
C PRO A 36 -7.87 6.39 14.02
N PRO A 37 -9.11 6.61 13.58
CA PRO A 37 -9.40 7.62 12.56
C PRO A 37 -8.99 9.02 13.03
N GLY A 38 -8.55 9.87 12.11
CA GLY A 38 -8.14 11.25 12.42
C GLY A 38 -6.72 11.40 12.98
N THR A 39 -5.94 10.32 13.14
CA THR A 39 -4.53 10.41 13.59
C THR A 39 -3.54 10.85 12.51
N GLY A 40 -4.01 11.05 11.27
CA GLY A 40 -3.17 11.56 10.18
C GLY A 40 -2.34 10.51 9.44
N LYS A 41 -2.71 9.22 9.48
CA LYS A 41 -2.00 8.13 8.78
C LYS A 41 -1.83 8.38 7.27
N SER A 42 -2.90 8.74 6.57
CA SER A 42 -2.84 9.06 5.14
C SER A 42 -1.96 10.28 4.88
N PHE A 43 -2.04 11.29 5.74
CA PHE A 43 -1.18 12.47 5.66
C PHE A 43 0.30 12.14 5.90
N LEU A 44 0.60 11.25 6.85
CA LEU A 44 1.95 10.73 7.08
C LEU A 44 2.49 10.01 5.85
N ALA A 45 1.68 9.16 5.20
CA ALA A 45 2.08 8.47 3.98
C ALA A 45 2.43 9.46 2.85
N THR A 46 1.62 10.52 2.67
CA THR A 46 1.91 11.59 1.71
C THR A 46 3.18 12.38 2.06
N CYS A 47 3.42 12.67 3.35
CA CYS A 47 4.64 13.35 3.78
C CYS A 47 5.88 12.51 3.49
N ILE A 48 5.82 11.20 3.78
CA ILE A 48 6.89 10.25 3.48
C ILE A 48 7.19 10.22 1.98
N ALA A 49 6.16 10.18 1.12
CA ALA A 49 6.35 10.24 -0.32
C ALA A 49 7.07 11.52 -0.77
N ALA A 50 6.66 12.67 -0.24
CA ALA A 50 7.27 13.95 -0.55
C ALA A 50 8.76 14.00 -0.11
N GLU A 51 9.08 13.47 1.06
CA GLU A 51 10.46 13.39 1.56
C GLU A 51 11.34 12.42 0.78
N LEU A 52 10.74 11.37 0.21
CA LEU A 52 11.40 10.43 -0.71
C LEU A 52 11.42 10.92 -2.16
N GLN A 53 10.87 12.11 -2.44
CA GLN A 53 10.74 12.66 -3.79
C GLN A 53 10.03 11.71 -4.76
N ARG A 54 9.03 10.97 -4.26
CA ARG A 54 8.20 10.07 -5.05
C ARG A 54 6.81 10.65 -5.22
N GLU A 55 6.23 10.50 -6.41
CA GLU A 55 4.81 10.78 -6.58
C GLU A 55 3.97 9.79 -5.77
N VAL A 56 2.75 10.21 -5.43
CA VAL A 56 1.77 9.36 -4.75
C VAL A 56 0.75 8.88 -5.77
N VAL A 57 0.52 7.58 -5.79
CA VAL A 57 -0.64 6.96 -6.45
C VAL A 57 -1.57 6.46 -5.35
N GLU A 58 -2.63 7.21 -5.10
CA GLU A 58 -3.62 6.87 -4.08
C GLU A 58 -4.68 5.92 -4.66
N ILE A 59 -4.99 4.86 -3.92
CA ILE A 59 -6.11 3.95 -4.20
C ILE A 59 -7.14 4.13 -3.08
N LYS A 60 -8.34 4.58 -3.47
CA LYS A 60 -9.51 4.61 -2.58
C LYS A 60 -10.48 3.52 -2.99
N THR A 61 -11.21 2.99 -2.02
CA THR A 61 -12.17 1.90 -2.23
C THR A 61 -13.17 2.21 -3.35
N HIS A 62 -13.73 3.42 -3.38
CA HIS A 62 -14.69 3.82 -4.42
C HIS A 62 -14.09 3.94 -5.82
N ASP A 63 -12.77 4.08 -5.96
CA ASP A 63 -12.11 4.22 -7.26
C ASP A 63 -11.89 2.87 -7.96
N VAL A 64 -11.90 1.79 -7.20
CA VAL A 64 -11.58 0.44 -7.70
C VAL A 64 -12.76 -0.49 -7.73
N LEU A 65 -13.80 -0.27 -6.91
CA LEU A 65 -14.98 -1.14 -6.89
C LEU A 65 -15.71 -1.15 -8.23
N SER A 66 -15.89 -2.35 -8.79
CA SER A 66 -16.64 -2.59 -10.01
C SER A 66 -17.70 -3.66 -9.80
N HIS A 67 -18.88 -3.48 -10.42
CA HIS A 67 -19.95 -4.47 -10.43
C HIS A 67 -19.70 -5.63 -11.41
N ARG A 68 -18.63 -5.57 -12.22
CA ARG A 68 -18.27 -6.62 -13.18
C ARG A 68 -17.27 -7.58 -12.55
N LEU A 69 -17.45 -8.88 -12.80
CA LEU A 69 -16.50 -9.92 -12.37
C LEU A 69 -15.10 -9.60 -12.91
N GLY A 70 -14.08 -9.58 -12.05
CA GLY A 70 -12.70 -9.25 -12.44
C GLY A 70 -12.43 -7.76 -12.66
N GLY A 71 -13.46 -6.90 -12.57
CA GLY A 71 -13.33 -5.47 -12.82
C GLY A 71 -12.51 -4.76 -11.75
N THR A 72 -12.74 -5.10 -10.48
CA THR A 72 -12.05 -4.49 -9.34
C THR A 72 -10.55 -4.82 -9.36
N GLU A 73 -10.21 -6.08 -9.62
CA GLU A 73 -8.84 -6.58 -9.71
C GLU A 73 -8.09 -5.91 -10.86
N SER A 74 -8.75 -5.74 -12.00
CA SER A 74 -8.20 -5.04 -13.17
C SER A 74 -7.91 -3.57 -12.86
N GLN A 75 -8.82 -2.89 -12.15
CA GLN A 75 -8.62 -1.50 -11.71
C GLN A 75 -7.44 -1.39 -10.76
N VAL A 76 -7.37 -2.24 -9.73
CA VAL A 76 -6.24 -2.24 -8.78
C VAL A 76 -4.91 -2.46 -9.51
N ARG A 77 -4.83 -3.43 -10.42
CA ARG A 77 -3.61 -3.66 -11.22
C ARG A 77 -3.22 -2.41 -12.02
N ALA A 78 -4.18 -1.73 -12.65
CA ALA A 78 -3.90 -0.52 -13.41
C ALA A 78 -3.27 0.60 -12.56
N TYR A 79 -3.65 0.73 -11.28
CA TYR A 79 -3.00 1.66 -10.35
C TYR A 79 -1.54 1.29 -10.07
N PHE A 80 -1.24 0.00 -9.85
CA PHE A 80 0.14 -0.46 -9.67
C PHE A 80 0.99 -0.25 -10.91
N GLU A 81 0.47 -0.57 -12.09
CA GLU A 81 1.19 -0.34 -13.34
C GLU A 81 1.40 1.17 -13.61
N ARG A 82 0.42 2.02 -13.26
CA ARG A 82 0.59 3.47 -13.31
C ARG A 82 1.72 3.92 -12.39
N ALA A 83 1.77 3.41 -11.16
CA ALA A 83 2.82 3.73 -10.21
C ALA A 83 4.21 3.31 -10.72
N ALA A 84 4.32 2.13 -11.35
CA ALA A 84 5.56 1.64 -11.95
C ALA A 84 6.04 2.49 -13.15
N ARG A 85 5.10 3.09 -13.89
CA ARG A 85 5.40 3.93 -15.06
C ARG A 85 5.88 5.35 -14.71
N VAL A 86 5.69 5.80 -13.47
CA VAL A 86 6.18 7.13 -13.01
C VAL A 86 7.71 7.21 -13.11
N LYS A 87 8.20 8.37 -13.54
CA LYS A 87 9.63 8.68 -13.70
C LYS A 87 9.99 9.94 -12.91
N PRO A 88 11.23 10.05 -12.37
CA PRO A 88 12.37 9.15 -12.55
C PRO A 88 12.30 7.85 -11.72
N LEU A 89 11.53 7.86 -10.63
CA LEU A 89 11.37 6.72 -9.71
C LEU A 89 9.91 6.25 -9.69
N PRO A 90 9.65 4.94 -9.50
CA PRO A 90 8.30 4.43 -9.27
C PRO A 90 7.60 5.14 -8.11
N ALA A 91 6.31 5.42 -8.28
CA ALA A 91 5.50 6.10 -7.28
C ALA A 91 5.29 5.26 -6.01
N LEU A 92 5.00 5.94 -4.91
CA LEU A 92 4.50 5.32 -3.69
C LEU A 92 2.99 5.07 -3.86
N VAL A 93 2.58 3.80 -3.81
CA VAL A 93 1.16 3.42 -3.78
C VAL A 93 0.66 3.56 -2.35
N VAL A 94 -0.39 4.35 -2.16
CA VAL A 94 -1.06 4.52 -0.87
C VAL A 94 -2.46 3.95 -0.96
N ILE A 95 -2.76 2.91 -0.19
CA ILE A 95 -4.09 2.31 -0.13
C ILE A 95 -4.72 2.70 1.19
N ASN A 96 -5.75 3.53 1.12
CA ASN A 96 -6.43 4.03 2.30
C ASN A 96 -7.62 3.16 2.69
N GLU A 97 -7.82 3.01 4.00
CA GLU A 97 -8.91 2.21 4.58
C GLU A 97 -8.91 0.79 4.01
N PHE A 98 -7.74 0.14 4.04
CA PHE A 98 -7.50 -1.16 3.43
C PHE A 98 -8.47 -2.24 3.94
N GLU A 99 -8.96 -2.10 5.17
CA GLU A 99 -10.04 -2.88 5.76
C GLU A 99 -11.32 -2.97 4.90
N SER A 100 -11.60 -1.95 4.09
CA SER A 100 -12.78 -1.88 3.24
C SER A 100 -12.62 -2.76 2.00
N LEU A 101 -11.38 -2.97 1.55
CA LEU A 101 -11.06 -3.83 0.41
C LEU A 101 -10.78 -5.26 0.88
N CYS A 102 -10.07 -5.39 2.00
CA CYS A 102 -9.63 -6.65 2.58
C CYS A 102 -10.02 -6.73 4.07
N PRO A 103 -11.32 -6.88 4.39
CA PRO A 103 -11.77 -7.06 5.76
C PRO A 103 -11.21 -8.37 6.36
N LYS A 104 -11.33 -8.58 7.66
CA LYS A 104 -10.93 -9.84 8.31
C LYS A 104 -11.76 -11.01 7.77
N LEU A 105 -11.19 -12.21 7.71
CA LEU A 105 -11.88 -13.40 7.18
C LEU A 105 -13.21 -13.69 7.91
N LYS A 106 -13.27 -13.45 9.23
CA LYS A 106 -14.48 -13.66 10.05
C LYS A 106 -15.61 -12.69 9.70
N ASP A 107 -15.28 -11.54 9.11
CA ASP A 107 -16.22 -10.47 8.83
C ASP A 107 -16.62 -10.41 7.34
N SER A 108 -16.02 -11.24 6.48
CA SER A 108 -16.32 -11.26 5.04
C SER A 108 -17.20 -12.45 4.64
N SER A 109 -18.46 -12.19 4.31
CA SER A 109 -19.36 -13.18 3.69
C SER A 109 -19.29 -13.19 2.15
N GLU A 110 -18.64 -12.21 1.54
CA GLU A 110 -18.66 -12.01 0.09
C GLU A 110 -17.42 -12.61 -0.60
N SER A 111 -17.67 -13.42 -1.62
CA SER A 111 -16.63 -14.16 -2.38
C SER A 111 -15.59 -13.25 -3.03
N TRP A 112 -15.97 -12.06 -3.48
CA TRP A 112 -15.07 -11.14 -4.20
C TRP A 112 -13.94 -10.59 -3.32
N HIS A 113 -14.15 -10.45 -2.01
CA HIS A 113 -13.08 -10.05 -1.09
C HIS A 113 -11.94 -11.07 -1.07
N SER A 114 -12.25 -12.37 -1.20
CA SER A 114 -11.23 -13.43 -1.26
C SER A 114 -10.37 -13.30 -2.52
N THR A 115 -11.02 -13.11 -3.67
CA THR A 115 -10.31 -12.92 -4.95
C THR A 115 -9.46 -11.66 -4.94
N LEU A 116 -9.98 -10.57 -4.37
CA LEU A 116 -9.25 -9.31 -4.27
C LEU A 116 -8.04 -9.41 -3.33
N ARG A 117 -8.16 -10.11 -2.19
CA ARG A 117 -7.02 -10.42 -1.31
C ARG A 117 -5.93 -11.16 -2.08
N GLN A 118 -6.29 -12.19 -2.85
CA GLN A 118 -5.33 -12.94 -3.65
C GLN A 118 -4.66 -12.04 -4.70
N CYS A 119 -5.42 -11.13 -5.32
CA CYS A 119 -4.87 -10.13 -6.24
C CYS A 119 -3.84 -9.23 -5.56
N PHE A 120 -4.11 -8.74 -4.35
CA PHE A 120 -3.15 -7.93 -3.59
C PHE A 120 -1.88 -8.70 -3.23
N LEU A 121 -2.00 -9.94 -2.76
CA LEU A 121 -0.83 -10.79 -2.46
C LEU A 121 0.08 -10.93 -3.68
N THR A 122 -0.49 -11.28 -4.84
CA THR A 122 0.27 -11.36 -6.09
C THR A 122 0.92 -10.03 -6.46
N LEU A 123 0.18 -8.91 -6.36
CA LEU A 123 0.75 -7.59 -6.66
C LEU A 123 1.87 -7.18 -5.70
N PHE A 124 1.78 -7.57 -4.41
CA PHE A 124 2.83 -7.31 -3.43
C PHE A 124 4.09 -8.13 -3.73
N ASP A 125 3.94 -9.40 -4.09
CA ASP A 125 5.06 -10.25 -4.52
C ASP A 125 5.70 -9.67 -5.80
N ASP A 126 4.88 -9.20 -6.75
CA ASP A 126 5.37 -8.54 -7.97
C ASP A 126 6.14 -7.24 -7.68
N THR A 127 5.91 -6.55 -6.54
CA THR A 127 6.67 -5.33 -6.19
C THR A 127 8.09 -5.61 -5.70
N ILE A 128 8.37 -6.85 -5.30
CA ILE A 128 9.67 -7.30 -4.80
C ILE A 128 10.41 -8.21 -5.78
N ASP A 129 9.72 -8.79 -6.78
CA ASP A 129 10.34 -9.64 -7.81
C ASP A 129 11.17 -8.79 -8.80
N PRO A 130 12.50 -8.97 -8.90
CA PRO A 130 13.35 -8.27 -9.86
C PRO A 130 12.97 -8.45 -11.33
N ALA A 131 12.27 -9.55 -11.67
CA ALA A 131 11.81 -9.81 -13.03
C ALA A 131 10.47 -9.11 -13.36
N SER A 132 9.76 -8.61 -12.35
CA SER A 132 8.48 -7.95 -12.51
C SER A 132 8.63 -6.49 -12.93
N MET A 133 7.71 -6.03 -13.79
CA MET A 133 7.59 -4.61 -14.13
C MET A 133 7.17 -3.73 -12.94
N LEU A 134 6.64 -4.33 -11.87
CA LEU A 134 6.24 -3.63 -10.65
C LEU A 134 7.39 -3.53 -9.63
N CYS A 135 8.54 -4.13 -9.91
CA CYS A 135 9.72 -4.05 -9.06
C CYS A 135 10.06 -2.59 -8.72
N GLY A 136 10.24 -2.31 -7.43
CA GLY A 136 10.59 -0.96 -6.97
C GLY A 136 9.39 -0.08 -6.61
N VAL A 137 8.16 -0.48 -6.98
CA VAL A 137 6.94 0.11 -6.43
C VAL A 137 6.94 -0.14 -4.91
N ARG A 138 6.59 0.89 -4.15
CA ARG A 138 6.50 0.80 -2.68
C ARG A 138 5.05 1.02 -2.30
N VAL A 139 4.57 0.25 -1.31
CA VAL A 139 3.17 0.26 -0.90
C VAL A 139 3.06 0.64 0.56
N VAL A 140 2.19 1.61 0.84
CA VAL A 140 1.75 1.96 2.19
C VAL A 140 0.25 1.71 2.28
N LEU A 141 -0.15 0.90 3.25
CA LEU A 141 -1.53 0.59 3.59
C LEU A 141 -1.91 1.40 4.82
N THR A 142 -3.14 1.92 4.90
CA THR A 142 -3.67 2.52 6.13
C THR A 142 -4.91 1.79 6.60
N THR A 143 -5.04 1.63 7.92
CA THR A 143 -6.22 1.02 8.56
C THR A 143 -6.62 1.73 9.85
N ASN A 144 -7.94 1.83 10.07
CA ASN A 144 -8.51 2.38 11.30
C ASN A 144 -8.71 1.33 12.40
N PHE A 145 -8.63 0.04 12.05
CA PHE A 145 -8.84 -1.05 13.00
C PHE A 145 -7.51 -1.44 13.64
N VAL A 146 -7.30 -0.99 14.89
CA VAL A 146 -6.10 -1.26 15.72
C VAL A 146 -6.05 -2.70 16.27
N ASP A 147 -7.15 -3.43 16.13
CA ASP A 147 -7.36 -4.73 16.76
C ASP A 147 -7.36 -5.91 15.76
N ASN A 148 -6.48 -5.96 14.75
CA ASN A 148 -6.00 -7.24 14.17
C ASN A 148 -4.96 -6.97 13.09
N VAL A 149 -3.70 -7.09 13.47
CA VAL A 149 -2.70 -7.56 12.53
C VAL A 149 -2.37 -8.99 12.92
N ASP A 150 -2.79 -9.94 12.08
CA ASP A 150 -2.24 -11.29 12.09
C ASP A 150 -0.76 -11.16 11.65
N PRO A 151 0.23 -11.63 12.44
CA PRO A 151 1.65 -11.49 12.11
C PRO A 151 2.13 -12.36 10.92
N ALA A 152 1.22 -13.05 10.22
CA ALA A 152 1.53 -14.04 9.18
C ALA A 152 2.18 -13.45 7.91
#